data_AF-A0A182PD49-F1
#
_entry.id   AF-A0A182PD49-F1
#
_cell.length_a   1.000
_cell.length_b   1.000
_cell.length_c   1.000
_cell.angle_alpha   90.00
_cell.angle_beta   90.00
_cell.angle_gamma   90.00
#
_symmetry.space_group_name_H-M   'P 1'
#
loop_
_entity.id
_entity.type
_entity.pdbx_description
1 polymer ?
#
loop_
_entity_poly.entity_id
_entity_poly.type
_entity_poly.pdbx_seq_one_letter_code
_entity_poly.pdbx_strand_id
1 'polypeptide(L)'
;MKAVQTVSLVVLLALVSVTESSKPMSKIFGKHQPQLPVPAASTFIVSDFLQFLQTASTCFNKLRIPEERFPLYLAGVFPNCPETQCFVRCLSANLHLYCDETGSDIDRHYLQYGLGQDYNCFRQKAEQCLAANTSPCNDPCEAAYKQELCFLDEYRKYVDTHMNSLIAAVAVEKAEQNPVYYNMNACN
;
A
#
# COMPACT_ATOMS: atom_id res chain seq x y z
N MET A 1 -29.20 6.91 61.85
CA MET A 1 -30.05 8.12 62.00
C MET A 1 -29.20 9.26 62.54
N LYS A 2 -29.48 10.49 62.07
CA LYS A 2 -28.89 11.83 62.35
C LYS A 2 -27.64 12.17 61.51
N ALA A 3 -27.67 13.04 60.48
CA ALA A 3 -28.20 14.41 60.23
C ALA A 3 -27.04 15.44 60.32
N VAL A 4 -26.55 16.05 59.23
CA VAL A 4 -27.03 17.20 58.40
C VAL A 4 -26.18 18.47 58.67
N GLN A 5 -25.52 18.93 57.59
CA GLN A 5 -25.18 20.29 57.08
C GLN A 5 -24.64 21.44 57.96
N THR A 6 -23.57 22.10 57.45
CA THR A 6 -23.41 23.55 57.12
C THR A 6 -22.10 23.71 56.30
N VAL A 7 -22.09 24.04 54.99
CA VAL A 7 -22.22 25.32 54.25
C VAL A 7 -21.05 26.33 54.41
N SER A 8 -20.24 26.40 53.33
CA SER A 8 -19.67 27.58 52.61
C SER A 8 -18.61 28.50 53.22
N LEU A 9 -17.48 28.71 52.52
CA LEU A 9 -17.23 29.90 51.68
C LEU A 9 -15.88 29.85 50.90
N VAL A 10 -15.99 29.85 49.56
CA VAL A 10 -15.31 30.68 48.52
C VAL A 10 -13.76 30.67 48.40
N VAL A 11 -13.31 30.94 47.16
CA VAL A 11 -11.96 31.39 46.67
C VAL A 11 -11.29 30.28 45.84
N LEU A 12 -10.99 30.36 44.52
CA LEU A 12 -10.98 31.42 43.50
C LEU A 12 -11.05 30.76 42.11
N LEU A 13 -11.75 31.41 41.17
CA LEU A 13 -11.85 31.08 39.75
C LEU A 13 -10.53 31.34 39.01
N ALA A 14 -10.15 30.44 38.10
CA ALA A 14 -9.27 30.74 36.97
C ALA A 14 -9.82 30.09 35.70
N LEU A 15 -10.69 30.82 34.99
CA LEU A 15 -11.07 30.53 33.61
C LEU A 15 -10.02 31.20 32.71
N VAL A 16 -9.20 30.41 32.02
CA VAL A 16 -8.35 30.90 30.94
C VAL A 16 -9.21 30.92 29.68
N SER A 17 -9.76 32.08 29.34
CA SER A 17 -10.38 32.32 28.04
C SER A 17 -9.30 32.62 27.00
N VAL A 18 -9.05 31.68 26.09
CA VAL A 18 -8.23 31.92 24.89
C VAL A 18 -9.07 32.74 23.90
N THR A 19 -8.59 33.93 23.55
CA THR A 19 -9.19 34.79 22.53
C THR A 19 -8.72 34.35 21.14
N GLU A 20 -9.66 33.85 20.33
CA GLU A 20 -9.43 33.51 18.93
C GLU A 20 -9.60 34.78 18.08
N SER A 21 -8.48 35.34 17.60
CA SER A 21 -8.45 36.48 16.68
C SER A 21 -8.36 35.97 15.24
N SER A 22 -9.50 35.89 14.56
CA SER A 22 -9.59 35.48 13.15
C SER A 22 -9.16 36.62 12.22
N LYS A 23 -8.01 36.47 11.53
CA LYS A 23 -7.66 37.23 10.33
C LYS A 23 -7.88 36.36 9.09
N PRO A 24 -8.53 36.85 8.02
CA PRO A 24 -8.76 36.04 6.82
C PRO A 24 -7.52 36.06 5.93
N MET A 25 -6.94 34.88 5.66
CA MET A 25 -5.86 34.72 4.68
C MET A 25 -6.41 34.15 3.38
N SER A 26 -5.95 34.74 2.28
CA SER A 26 -6.40 34.55 0.90
C SER A 26 -6.50 33.09 0.45
N LYS A 27 -7.63 32.75 -0.18
CA LYS A 27 -7.88 31.45 -0.82
C LYS A 27 -7.18 31.40 -2.18
N ILE A 28 -5.95 30.91 -2.23
CA ILE A 28 -5.25 30.60 -3.49
C ILE A 28 -4.85 29.11 -3.60
N PHE A 29 -4.87 28.35 -2.49
CA PHE A 29 -4.67 26.91 -2.53
C PHE A 29 -5.97 26.18 -2.20
N GLY A 30 -6.34 25.22 -3.06
CA GLY A 30 -7.50 24.35 -2.87
C GLY A 30 -7.44 23.67 -1.50
N LYS A 31 -8.61 23.37 -0.93
CA LYS A 31 -8.75 22.77 0.40
C LYS A 31 -7.84 21.53 0.50
N HIS A 32 -6.76 21.63 1.25
CA HIS A 32 -6.02 20.45 1.69
C HIS A 32 -6.99 19.67 2.59
N GLN A 33 -7.43 18.51 2.14
CA GLN A 33 -8.17 17.59 2.99
C GLN A 33 -7.29 17.29 4.22
N PRO A 34 -7.85 17.14 5.42
CA PRO A 34 -7.08 16.69 6.58
C PRO A 34 -6.40 15.38 6.19
N GLN A 35 -5.08 15.38 6.14
CA GLN A 35 -4.27 14.16 6.01
C GLN A 35 -4.68 13.28 7.20
N LEU A 36 -5.42 12.20 6.95
CA LEU A 36 -5.59 11.18 7.97
C LEU A 36 -4.19 10.66 8.33
N PRO A 37 -3.90 10.44 9.62
CA PRO A 37 -2.58 9.99 10.03
C PRO A 37 -2.37 8.57 9.51
N VAL A 38 -1.64 8.42 8.40
CA VAL A 38 -0.83 7.22 8.16
C VAL A 38 -0.02 7.00 9.45
N PRO A 39 0.09 5.78 9.99
CA PRO A 39 0.82 5.56 11.23
C PRO A 39 2.21 6.18 11.14
N ALA A 40 2.45 7.25 11.90
CA ALA A 40 3.68 8.04 11.85
C ALA A 40 4.92 7.31 12.41
N ALA A 41 4.83 5.99 12.60
CA ALA A 41 5.83 5.15 13.26
C ALA A 41 6.16 3.87 12.48
N SER A 42 5.88 3.81 11.17
CA SER A 42 6.35 2.67 10.37
C SER A 42 7.79 2.92 9.90
N THR A 43 8.74 2.10 10.35
CA THR A 43 10.10 2.03 9.80
C THR A 43 10.15 1.22 8.48
N PHE A 44 8.98 0.80 7.98
CA PHE A 44 8.87 0.07 6.73
C PHE A 44 9.30 0.95 5.55
N ILE A 45 10.29 0.46 4.80
CA ILE A 45 10.72 1.08 3.55
C ILE A 45 10.00 0.34 2.42
N VAL A 46 9.18 1.08 1.69
CA VAL A 46 8.49 0.58 0.50
C VAL A 46 9.54 0.20 -0.54
N SER A 47 9.38 -0.99 -1.12
CA SER A 47 10.22 -1.41 -2.24
C SER A 47 9.85 -0.60 -3.48
N ASP A 48 10.84 -0.01 -4.15
CA ASP A 48 10.60 0.53 -5.48
C ASP A 48 10.29 -0.60 -6.48
N PHE A 49 9.86 -0.23 -7.69
CA PHE A 49 9.41 -1.23 -8.65
C PHE A 49 10.54 -2.13 -9.17
N LEU A 50 11.78 -1.63 -9.23
CA LEU A 50 12.93 -2.44 -9.62
C LEU A 50 13.25 -3.47 -8.52
N GLN A 51 13.25 -3.04 -7.26
CA GLN A 51 13.42 -3.92 -6.10
C GLN A 51 12.32 -4.98 -6.01
N PHE A 52 11.07 -4.60 -6.33
CA PHE A 52 9.96 -5.53 -6.42
C PHE A 52 10.19 -6.61 -7.48
N LEU A 53 10.60 -6.22 -8.70
CA LEU A 53 10.90 -7.17 -9.78
C LEU A 53 12.10 -8.07 -9.45
N GLN A 54 13.13 -7.51 -8.82
CA GLN A 54 14.29 -8.27 -8.33
C GLN A 54 13.89 -9.29 -7.27
N THR A 55 12.98 -8.91 -6.36
CA THR A 55 12.44 -9.80 -5.33
C THR A 55 11.62 -10.93 -5.96
N ALA A 56 10.75 -10.62 -6.92
CA ALA A 56 10.00 -11.62 -7.67
C ALA A 56 10.95 -12.60 -8.38
N SER A 57 11.93 -12.10 -9.15
CA SER A 57 12.94 -12.92 -9.82
C SER A 57 13.73 -13.80 -8.85
N THR A 58 14.10 -13.27 -7.68
CA THR A 58 14.77 -14.03 -6.62
C THR A 58 13.91 -15.20 -6.15
N CYS A 59 12.61 -14.99 -5.97
CA CYS A 59 11.67 -16.05 -5.60
C CYS A 59 11.49 -17.10 -6.71
N PHE A 60 11.41 -16.69 -7.98
CA PHE A 60 11.41 -17.62 -9.12
C PHE A 60 12.63 -18.54 -9.09
N ASN A 61 13.82 -17.94 -8.96
CA ASN A 61 15.09 -18.68 -8.93
C ASN A 61 15.19 -19.62 -7.72
N LYS A 62 14.81 -19.14 -6.53
CA LYS A 62 14.88 -19.92 -5.29
C LYS A 62 13.96 -21.14 -5.34
N LEU A 63 12.77 -20.98 -5.90
CA LEU A 63 11.76 -22.04 -6.00
C LEU A 63 11.87 -22.87 -7.29
N ARG A 64 12.78 -22.49 -8.20
CA ARG A 64 12.98 -23.12 -9.53
C ARG A 64 11.70 -23.16 -10.36
N ILE A 65 10.95 -22.06 -10.32
CA ILE A 65 9.72 -21.88 -11.09
C ILE A 65 10.09 -21.61 -12.55
N PRO A 66 9.47 -22.27 -13.53
CA PRO A 66 9.74 -22.03 -14.94
C PRO A 66 9.51 -20.56 -15.32
N GLU A 67 10.42 -19.97 -16.09
CA GLU A 67 10.37 -18.56 -16.49
C GLU A 67 9.09 -18.22 -17.27
N GLU A 68 8.48 -19.19 -17.96
CA GLU A 68 7.20 -18.99 -18.64
C GLU A 68 6.03 -18.60 -17.71
N ARG A 69 6.15 -18.85 -16.39
CA ARG A 69 5.17 -18.42 -15.38
C ARG A 69 5.34 -16.96 -14.97
N PHE A 70 6.48 -16.34 -15.30
CA PHE A 70 6.80 -14.98 -14.89
C PHE A 70 5.77 -13.94 -15.35
N PRO A 71 5.37 -13.90 -16.63
CA PRO A 71 4.35 -12.94 -17.08
C PRO A 71 3.00 -13.17 -16.41
N LEU A 72 2.65 -14.44 -16.17
CA LEU A 72 1.39 -14.83 -15.53
C LEU A 72 1.32 -14.30 -14.10
N TYR A 73 2.41 -14.47 -13.34
CA TYR A 73 2.48 -14.04 -11.94
C TYR A 73 2.53 -12.52 -11.82
N LEU A 74 3.26 -11.82 -12.70
CA LEU A 74 3.22 -10.35 -12.75
C LEU A 74 1.83 -9.80 -13.09
N ALA A 75 1.08 -10.50 -13.95
CA ALA A 75 -0.32 -10.14 -14.22
C ALA A 75 -1.28 -10.45 -13.05
N GLY A 76 -0.77 -10.92 -11.91
CA GLY A 76 -1.57 -11.31 -10.76
C GLY A 76 -2.47 -12.52 -11.05
N VAL A 77 -2.04 -13.43 -11.91
CA VAL A 77 -2.73 -14.70 -12.14
C VAL A 77 -1.96 -15.78 -11.36
N PHE A 78 -2.53 -16.16 -10.22
CA PHE A 78 -1.91 -17.12 -9.30
C PHE A 78 -2.76 -18.40 -9.20
N PRO A 79 -2.48 -19.44 -10.00
CA PRO A 79 -3.14 -20.74 -9.88
C PRO A 79 -3.05 -21.31 -8.47
N ASN A 80 -4.07 -22.02 -8.00
CA ASN A 80 -4.05 -22.64 -6.68
C ASN A 80 -3.29 -23.98 -6.72
N CYS A 81 -1.96 -23.91 -6.82
CA CYS A 81 -1.06 -25.07 -6.75
C CYS A 81 0.14 -24.80 -5.82
N PRO A 82 0.78 -25.84 -5.26
CA PRO A 82 1.83 -25.68 -4.24
C PRO A 82 2.97 -24.73 -4.64
N GLU A 83 3.41 -24.81 -5.90
CA GLU A 83 4.45 -23.95 -6.45
C GLU A 83 4.06 -22.46 -6.44
N THR A 84 2.83 -22.15 -6.84
CA THR A 84 2.31 -20.77 -6.83
C THR A 84 2.10 -20.27 -5.41
N GLN A 85 1.57 -21.12 -4.53
CA GLN A 85 1.37 -20.78 -3.11
C GLN A 85 2.69 -20.38 -2.46
N CYS A 86 3.75 -21.16 -2.68
CA CYS A 86 5.07 -20.85 -2.16
C CYS A 86 5.71 -19.63 -2.83
N PHE A 87 5.41 -19.36 -4.10
CA PHE A 87 5.81 -18.10 -4.73
C PHE A 87 5.20 -16.89 -4.04
N VAL A 88 3.88 -16.91 -3.82
CA VAL A 88 3.16 -15.82 -3.13
C VAL A 88 3.74 -15.59 -1.75
N ARG A 89 3.94 -16.66 -0.95
CA ARG A 89 4.63 -16.57 0.34
C ARG A 89 6.01 -15.93 0.21
N CYS A 90 6.82 -16.41 -0.72
CA CYS A 90 8.19 -15.92 -0.91
C CYS A 90 8.19 -14.43 -1.24
N LEU A 91 7.39 -14.01 -2.22
CA LEU A 91 7.32 -12.62 -2.65
C LEU A 91 6.91 -11.71 -1.49
N SER A 92 5.78 -12.01 -0.85
CA SER A 92 5.23 -11.19 0.22
C SER A 92 6.12 -11.15 1.46
N ALA A 93 6.78 -12.26 1.81
CA ALA A 93 7.73 -12.29 2.92
C ALA A 93 9.00 -11.46 2.64
N ASN A 94 9.54 -11.53 1.42
CA ASN A 94 10.75 -10.76 1.07
C ASN A 94 10.45 -9.27 0.83
N LEU A 95 9.20 -8.92 0.53
CA LEU A 95 8.72 -7.53 0.55
C LEU A 95 8.31 -7.07 1.96
N HIS A 96 8.44 -7.93 2.97
CA HIS A 96 8.03 -7.70 4.35
C HIS A 96 6.55 -7.34 4.53
N LEU A 97 5.70 -7.81 3.62
CA LEU A 97 4.24 -7.65 3.66
C LEU A 97 3.57 -8.78 4.44
N TYR A 98 4.26 -9.90 4.61
CA TYR A 98 3.80 -11.10 5.29
C TYR A 98 4.87 -11.67 6.22
N CYS A 99 4.45 -12.22 7.36
CA CYS A 99 5.29 -12.97 8.29
C CYS A 99 4.60 -14.29 8.64
N ASP A 100 5.32 -15.41 8.73
CA ASP A 100 4.68 -16.69 9.08
C ASP A 100 4.07 -16.67 10.49
N GLU A 101 4.66 -15.89 11.39
CA GLU A 101 4.25 -15.79 12.79
C GLU A 101 3.05 -14.85 12.99
N THR A 102 2.94 -13.78 12.19
CA THR A 102 1.95 -12.71 12.39
C THR A 102 0.94 -12.56 11.25
N GLY A 103 1.12 -13.26 10.13
CA GLY A 103 0.29 -13.16 8.95
C GLY A 103 0.56 -11.92 8.10
N SER A 104 -0.40 -11.57 7.23
CA SER A 104 -0.34 -10.39 6.37
C SER A 104 -0.43 -9.09 7.16
N ASP A 105 0.42 -8.11 6.83
CA ASP A 105 0.43 -6.78 7.42
C ASP A 105 -0.33 -5.79 6.53
N ILE A 106 -1.54 -5.41 6.94
CA ILE A 106 -2.42 -4.51 6.19
C ILE A 106 -1.76 -3.15 5.94
N ASP A 107 -1.05 -2.60 6.93
CA ASP A 107 -0.50 -1.25 6.84
C ASP A 107 0.65 -1.20 5.84
N ARG A 108 1.47 -2.25 5.81
CA ARG A 108 2.55 -2.39 4.81
C ARG A 108 2.02 -2.64 3.41
N HIS A 109 0.96 -3.43 3.27
CA HIS A 109 0.27 -3.59 1.98
C HIS A 109 -0.28 -2.27 1.47
N TYR A 110 -0.88 -1.45 2.34
CA TYR A 110 -1.35 -0.11 1.96
C TYR A 110 -0.18 0.78 1.51
N LEU A 111 0.93 0.78 2.24
CA LEU A 111 2.11 1.56 1.87
C LEU A 111 2.72 1.10 0.53
N GLN A 112 2.75 -0.20 0.26
CA GLN A 112 3.34 -0.77 -0.96
C GLN A 112 2.40 -0.69 -2.18
N TYR A 113 1.13 -1.06 -2.02
CA TYR A 113 0.17 -1.24 -3.12
C TYR A 113 -0.99 -0.25 -3.11
N GLY A 114 -1.14 0.57 -2.08
CA GLY A 114 -2.34 1.40 -1.88
C GLY A 114 -2.54 2.50 -2.92
N LEU A 115 -1.49 2.93 -3.64
CA LEU A 115 -1.58 3.89 -4.76
C LEU A 115 -2.46 5.13 -4.50
N GLY A 116 -2.47 5.65 -3.26
CA GLY A 116 -3.27 6.82 -2.88
C GLY A 116 -4.76 6.55 -2.65
N GLN A 117 -5.19 5.30 -2.53
CA GLN A 117 -6.54 4.92 -2.09
C GLN A 117 -6.84 5.47 -0.68
N ASP A 118 -8.13 5.60 -0.35
CA ASP A 118 -8.51 5.92 1.03
C ASP A 118 -8.11 4.78 1.98
N TYR A 119 -7.35 5.11 3.02
CA TYR A 119 -6.81 4.14 3.96
C TYR A 119 -7.88 3.36 4.72
N ASN A 120 -8.99 4.00 5.13
CA ASN A 120 -10.03 3.32 5.90
C ASN A 120 -10.77 2.31 5.01
N CYS A 121 -11.08 2.69 3.77
CA CYS A 121 -11.66 1.80 2.78
C CYS A 121 -10.74 0.60 2.49
N PHE A 122 -9.43 0.84 2.31
CA PHE A 122 -8.44 -0.22 2.11
C PHE A 122 -8.40 -1.19 3.29
N ARG A 123 -8.21 -0.66 4.51
CA ARG A 123 -8.13 -1.44 5.74
C ARG A 123 -9.40 -2.26 5.97
N GLN A 124 -10.57 -1.64 5.83
CA GLN A 124 -11.85 -2.33 6.02
C GLN A 124 -12.01 -3.52 5.06
N LYS A 125 -11.69 -3.34 3.77
CA LYS A 125 -11.72 -4.44 2.78
C LYS A 125 -10.75 -5.55 3.18
N ALA A 126 -9.51 -5.20 3.55
CA ALA A 126 -8.49 -6.15 3.94
C ALA A 126 -8.87 -6.93 5.20
N GLU A 127 -9.33 -6.26 6.26
CA GLU A 127 -9.78 -6.90 7.51
C GLU A 127 -10.91 -7.90 7.27
N GLN A 128 -11.90 -7.54 6.45
CA GLN A 128 -13.01 -8.43 6.11
C GLN A 128 -12.53 -9.69 5.38
N CYS A 129 -11.61 -9.53 4.42
CA CYS A 129 -11.07 -10.67 3.68
C CYS A 129 -10.18 -11.56 4.56
N LEU A 130 -9.28 -10.96 5.35
CA LEU A 130 -8.39 -11.71 6.23
C LEU A 130 -9.16 -12.47 7.30
N ALA A 131 -10.23 -11.89 7.86
CA ALA A 131 -11.09 -12.61 8.81
C ALA A 131 -11.68 -13.91 8.25
N ALA A 132 -11.90 -13.98 6.93
CA ALA A 132 -12.43 -15.17 6.26
C ALA A 132 -11.34 -16.17 5.80
N ASN A 133 -10.10 -15.72 5.66
CA ASN A 133 -9.01 -16.49 5.05
C ASN A 133 -7.87 -16.83 6.01
N THR A 134 -7.85 -16.23 7.19
CA THR A 134 -6.94 -16.58 8.28
C THR A 134 -7.46 -17.82 9.00
N SER A 135 -6.85 -18.96 8.70
CA SER A 135 -7.05 -20.21 9.43
C SER A 135 -5.71 -20.76 9.91
N PRO A 136 -5.67 -21.52 11.02
CA PRO A 136 -4.47 -22.26 11.41
C PRO A 136 -4.19 -23.37 10.38
N CYS A 137 -3.55 -23.00 9.27
CA CYS A 137 -3.05 -23.93 8.26
C CYS A 137 -1.70 -24.50 8.71
N ASN A 138 -1.50 -25.81 8.55
CA ASN A 138 -0.20 -26.43 8.84
C ASN A 138 0.83 -26.19 7.73
N ASP A 139 0.38 -25.90 6.50
CA ASP A 139 1.25 -25.55 5.39
C ASP A 139 1.46 -24.03 5.31
N PRO A 140 2.70 -23.53 5.50
CA PRO A 140 2.98 -22.10 5.49
C PRO A 140 2.69 -21.43 4.13
N CYS A 141 2.91 -22.14 3.02
CA CYS A 141 2.69 -21.59 1.69
C CYS A 141 1.19 -21.38 1.41
N GLU A 142 0.36 -22.36 1.77
CA GLU A 142 -1.10 -22.25 1.68
C GLU A 142 -1.64 -21.16 2.61
N ALA A 143 -1.09 -21.06 3.83
CA ALA A 143 -1.47 -20.02 4.80
C ALA A 143 -1.25 -18.61 4.23
N ALA A 144 -0.06 -18.36 3.68
CA ALA A 144 0.27 -17.10 3.04
C ALA A 144 -0.60 -16.86 1.80
N TYR A 145 -0.73 -17.87 0.93
CA TYR A 145 -1.53 -17.75 -0.29
C TYR A 145 -2.97 -17.29 0.00
N LYS A 146 -3.64 -17.88 0.99
CA LYS A 146 -5.01 -17.50 1.36
C LYS A 146 -5.12 -16.05 1.83
N GLN A 147 -4.17 -15.59 2.65
CA GLN A 147 -4.21 -14.23 3.19
C GLN A 147 -3.79 -13.20 2.14
N GLU A 148 -2.72 -13.46 1.38
CA GLU A 148 -2.16 -12.53 0.41
C GLU A 148 -3.07 -12.29 -0.80
N LEU A 149 -3.91 -13.26 -1.15
CA LEU A 149 -4.94 -13.06 -2.18
C LEU A 149 -5.98 -11.99 -1.79
N CYS A 150 -6.08 -11.59 -0.52
CA CYS A 150 -6.90 -10.46 -0.10
C CYS A 150 -6.46 -9.11 -0.70
N PHE A 151 -5.22 -9.02 -1.17
CA PHE A 151 -4.62 -7.81 -1.75
C PHE A 151 -4.39 -7.93 -3.26
N LEU A 152 -4.99 -8.94 -3.92
CA LEU A 152 -4.70 -9.25 -5.33
C LEU A 152 -5.06 -8.12 -6.29
N ASP A 153 -6.17 -7.42 -6.05
CA ASP A 153 -6.58 -6.31 -6.91
C ASP A 153 -5.60 -5.14 -6.82
N GLU A 154 -5.11 -4.86 -5.61
CA GLU A 154 -4.14 -3.82 -5.31
C GLU A 154 -2.77 -4.18 -5.89
N TYR A 155 -2.35 -5.45 -5.76
CA TYR A 155 -1.18 -6.00 -6.43
C TYR A 155 -1.23 -5.77 -7.95
N ARG A 156 -2.34 -6.14 -8.61
CA ARG A 156 -2.49 -6.00 -10.07
C ARG A 156 -2.37 -4.54 -10.49
N LYS A 157 -3.09 -3.64 -9.81
CA LYS A 157 -3.01 -2.19 -10.06
C LYS A 157 -1.59 -1.66 -9.88
N TYR A 158 -0.89 -2.11 -8.84
CA TYR A 158 0.49 -1.74 -8.58
C TYR A 158 1.39 -2.14 -9.74
N VAL A 159 1.37 -3.41 -10.16
CA VAL A 159 2.21 -3.88 -11.27
C VAL A 159 1.84 -3.16 -12.57
N ASP A 160 0.56 -3.06 -12.92
CA ASP A 160 0.11 -2.41 -14.16
C ASP A 160 0.56 -0.95 -14.22
N THR A 161 0.38 -0.19 -13.13
CA THR A 161 0.74 1.23 -13.07
C THR A 161 2.23 1.44 -13.28
N HIS A 162 3.07 0.62 -12.62
CA HIS A 162 4.51 0.78 -12.70
C HIS A 162 5.09 0.23 -14.02
N MET A 163 4.56 -0.87 -14.55
CA MET A 163 4.93 -1.37 -15.88
C MET A 163 4.60 -0.36 -16.98
N ASN A 164 3.40 0.25 -16.95
CA ASN A 164 3.02 1.28 -17.91
C ASN A 164 3.94 2.50 -17.83
N SER A 165 4.34 2.89 -16.62
CA SER A 165 5.29 3.98 -16.39
C SER A 165 6.69 3.67 -16.96
N LEU A 166 7.18 2.44 -16.79
CA LEU A 166 8.43 2.00 -17.40
C LEU A 166 8.37 1.99 -18.92
N ILE A 167 7.28 1.46 -19.50
CA ILE A 167 7.09 1.44 -20.96
C ILE A 167 7.09 2.88 -21.51
N ALA A 168 6.41 3.80 -20.84
CA ALA A 168 6.40 5.21 -21.21
C ALA A 168 7.80 5.83 -21.14
N ALA A 169 8.55 5.58 -20.07
CA ALA A 169 9.92 6.08 -19.92
C ALA A 169 10.85 5.57 -21.04
N VAL A 170 10.80 4.27 -21.36
CA VAL A 170 11.58 3.68 -22.45
C VAL A 170 11.16 4.25 -23.81
N ALA A 171 9.88 4.54 -24.03
CA ALA A 171 9.41 5.17 -25.25
C ALA A 171 9.93 6.61 -25.40
N VAL A 172 9.95 7.39 -24.31
CA VAL A 172 10.54 8.74 -24.29
C VAL A 172 12.04 8.67 -24.59
N GLU A 173 12.78 7.79 -23.93
CA GLU A 173 14.22 7.61 -24.17
C GLU A 173 14.50 7.26 -25.64
N LYS A 174 13.71 6.35 -26.23
CA LYS A 174 13.84 6.00 -27.66
C LYS A 174 13.52 7.17 -28.58
N ALA A 175 12.55 8.02 -28.23
CA ALA A 175 12.22 9.21 -29.01
C ALA A 175 13.30 10.30 -28.90
N GLU A 176 13.92 10.46 -27.73
CA GLU A 176 15.06 11.36 -27.53
C GLU A 176 16.30 10.90 -28.30
N GLN A 177 16.56 9.58 -28.33
CA GLN A 177 17.67 8.99 -29.07
C GLN A 177 17.45 8.98 -30.59
N ASN A 178 16.21 9.10 -31.07
CA ASN A 178 15.87 9.10 -32.49
C ASN A 178 14.89 10.24 -32.84
N PRO A 179 15.34 11.50 -32.79
CA PRO A 179 14.49 12.65 -33.06
C PRO A 179 14.00 12.63 -34.50
N VAL A 180 12.68 12.52 -34.68
CA VAL A 180 12.04 12.66 -36.00
C VAL A 180 12.01 14.15 -36.36
N TYR A 181 12.88 14.57 -37.27
CA TYR A 181 12.86 15.92 -37.83
C TYR A 181 11.73 16.04 -38.85
N TYR A 182 10.68 16.78 -38.51
CA TYR A 182 9.64 17.15 -39.47
C TYR A 182 10.13 18.31 -40.34
N ASN A 183 10.15 18.10 -41.66
CA ASN A 183 10.40 19.17 -42.62
C ASN A 183 9.15 20.05 -42.75
N MET A 184 9.18 21.24 -42.12
CA MET A 184 8.08 22.21 -42.15
C MET A 184 7.86 22.87 -43.52
N ASN A 185 8.63 22.50 -44.56
CA ASN A 185 8.54 23.08 -45.90
C ASN A 185 7.71 22.23 -46.90
N ALA A 186 6.89 21.29 -46.43
CA ALA A 186 6.13 20.37 -47.30
C ALA A 186 4.72 20.86 -47.69
N CYS A 187 4.40 22.15 -47.51
CA CYS A 187 3.17 22.75 -48.03
C CYS A 187 3.55 23.83 -49.06
N ASN A 188 3.55 23.44 -50.34
CA ASN A 188 3.47 24.36 -51.49
C ASN A 188 2.04 24.38 -52.01
#